data_AF-F2YTA2-F1
#
_entry.id   AF-F2YTA2-F1
#
_cell.length_a   1.000
_cell.length_b   1.000
_cell.length_c   1.000
_cell.angle_alpha   90.00
_cell.angle_beta   90.00
_cell.angle_gamma   90.00
#
_symmetry.space_group_name_H-M   'P 1'
#
loop_
_entity.id
_entity.type
_entity.pdbx_description
1 polymer ?
#
loop_
_entity_poly.entity_id
_entity_poly.type
_entity_poly.pdbx_seq_one_letter_code
_entity_poly.pdbx_strand_id
1 'polypeptide(L)'
;FGNAKTLRNDNSSRFGKFIRIHFGTSGKLSSADIETYLLEKSRVTFQLKAERNYHIFYQILSNQKPELLDLLLITNNPYDYSYISQGEVSVASINDSEELMATDNAFDVLGFTSEEKTAVYKLTGAIMHYGNMKFKQKQREEQAEADGTEAADKSAYLMGLNSADLIKGLCHPRVKV
;
A
#
# COMPACT_ATOMS: atom_id res chain seq x y z
N PHE A 1 -2.06 -7.34 -3.42
CA PHE A 1 -2.81 -6.21 -2.82
C PHE A 1 -3.75 -6.59 -1.67
N GLY A 2 -4.60 -7.62 -1.80
CA GLY A 2 -5.60 -7.93 -0.75
C GLY A 2 -5.25 -9.05 0.24
N ASN A 3 -4.07 -9.66 0.13
CA ASN A 3 -3.64 -10.76 1.00
C ASN A 3 -2.53 -10.33 1.96
N ALA A 4 -2.53 -10.93 3.15
CA ALA A 4 -1.54 -10.71 4.20
C ALA A 4 -1.36 -11.98 5.07
N LYS A 5 -0.26 -12.05 5.83
CA LYS A 5 -0.06 -13.09 6.85
C LYS A 5 -0.84 -12.77 8.12
N THR A 6 -1.47 -13.81 8.66
CA THR A 6 -2.18 -13.81 9.95
C THR A 6 -1.61 -14.93 10.85
N LEU A 7 -2.08 -15.03 12.10
CA LEU A 7 -1.64 -16.10 13.00
C LEU A 7 -1.93 -17.52 12.48
N ARG A 8 -2.96 -17.70 11.64
CA ARG A 8 -3.43 -19.02 11.20
C ARG A 8 -3.11 -19.34 9.74
N ASN A 9 -2.79 -18.32 8.94
CA ASN A 9 -2.61 -18.47 7.50
C ASN A 9 -1.62 -17.39 7.01
N ASP A 10 -0.55 -17.85 6.39
CA ASP A 10 0.53 -17.05 5.82
C ASP A 10 0.10 -16.20 4.61
N ASN A 11 -0.95 -16.61 3.88
CA ASN A 11 -1.47 -15.94 2.70
C ASN A 11 -3.00 -15.77 2.78
N SER A 12 -3.46 -15.08 3.83
CA SER A 12 -4.88 -14.87 4.10
C SER A 12 -5.43 -13.71 3.26
N SER A 13 -6.48 -13.96 2.47
CA SER A 13 -7.26 -12.88 1.86
C SER A 13 -8.00 -12.08 2.92
N ARG A 14 -7.77 -10.76 2.93
CA ARG A 14 -8.35 -9.80 3.88
C ARG A 14 -9.45 -8.96 3.25
N PHE A 15 -10.14 -9.56 2.30
CA PHE A 15 -11.29 -9.03 1.56
C PHE A 15 -12.12 -10.21 1.08
N GLY A 16 -13.43 -10.00 0.95
CA GLY A 16 -14.32 -10.93 0.26
C GLY A 16 -14.32 -10.66 -1.24
N LYS A 17 -14.53 -11.71 -2.03
CA LYS A 17 -14.67 -11.63 -3.48
C LYS A 17 -15.78 -12.55 -3.95
N PHE A 18 -16.67 -12.02 -4.77
CA PHE A 18 -17.69 -12.76 -5.49
C PHE A 18 -17.35 -12.72 -6.98
N ILE A 19 -17.14 -13.88 -7.57
CA ILE A 19 -16.70 -14.01 -8.97
C ILE A 19 -17.87 -14.60 -9.74
N ARG A 20 -18.44 -13.84 -10.68
CA ARG A 20 -19.41 -14.35 -11.65
C ARG A 20 -18.66 -14.73 -12.92
N ILE A 21 -18.91 -15.96 -13.39
CA ILE A 21 -18.32 -16.51 -14.60
C ILE A 21 -19.44 -16.67 -15.62
N HIS A 22 -19.30 -16.04 -16.78
CA HIS A 22 -20.30 -16.05 -17.84
C HIS A 22 -19.88 -17.00 -18.95
N PHE A 23 -20.80 -17.89 -19.32
CA PHE A 23 -20.61 -18.84 -20.41
C PHE A 23 -21.47 -18.44 -21.61
N GLY A 24 -20.90 -18.53 -22.81
CA GLY A 24 -21.65 -18.33 -24.05
C GLY A 24 -22.59 -19.49 -24.33
N THR A 25 -23.41 -19.35 -25.37
CA THR A 25 -24.38 -20.38 -25.81
C THR A 25 -23.74 -21.73 -26.17
N SER A 26 -22.45 -21.74 -26.52
CA SER A 26 -21.66 -22.96 -26.79
C SER A 26 -21.02 -23.60 -25.56
N GLY A 27 -21.27 -23.06 -24.35
CA GLY A 27 -20.67 -23.53 -23.10
C GLY A 27 -19.21 -23.13 -22.89
N LYS A 28 -18.64 -22.29 -23.76
CA LYS A 28 -17.29 -21.73 -23.60
C LYS A 28 -17.31 -20.50 -22.68
N LEU A 29 -16.22 -20.30 -21.94
CA LEU A 29 -16.01 -19.10 -21.14
C LEU A 29 -16.08 -17.86 -22.04
N SER A 30 -16.94 -16.90 -21.67
CA SER A 30 -17.14 -15.67 -22.43
C SER A 30 -16.59 -14.45 -21.70
N SER A 31 -16.90 -14.32 -20.41
CA SER A 31 -16.44 -13.21 -19.58
C SER A 31 -16.49 -13.59 -18.10
N ALA A 32 -15.91 -12.75 -17.25
CA ALA A 32 -16.06 -12.84 -15.81
C ALA A 32 -16.12 -11.43 -15.22
N ASP A 33 -16.80 -11.31 -14.08
CA ASP A 33 -16.79 -10.10 -13.28
C ASP A 33 -16.54 -10.45 -11.81
N ILE A 34 -15.90 -9.52 -11.11
CA ILE A 34 -15.45 -9.70 -9.74
C ILE A 34 -15.97 -8.54 -8.91
N GLU A 35 -16.81 -8.85 -7.92
CA GLU A 35 -17.24 -7.90 -6.91
C GLU A 35 -16.43 -8.13 -5.62
N THR A 36 -15.72 -7.11 -5.18
CA THR A 36 -14.93 -7.15 -3.94
C THR A 36 -15.63 -6.42 -2.82
N TYR A 37 -15.59 -6.96 -1.60
CA TYR A 37 -16.25 -6.38 -0.43
C TYR A 37 -15.39 -6.53 0.83
N LEU A 38 -15.60 -5.60 1.77
CA LEU A 38 -15.02 -5.64 3.13
C LEU A 38 -13.50 -5.82 3.18
N LEU A 39 -12.75 -4.98 2.46
CA LEU A 39 -11.30 -4.88 2.65
C LEU A 39 -10.99 -4.44 4.10
N GLU A 40 -10.11 -5.17 4.78
CA GLU A 40 -9.65 -4.86 6.14
C GLU A 40 -8.72 -3.63 6.17
N LYS A 41 -9.30 -2.43 6.05
CA LYS A 41 -8.55 -1.16 5.99
C LYS A 41 -7.61 -0.94 7.18
N SER A 42 -7.98 -1.39 8.38
CA SER A 42 -7.19 -1.23 9.61
C SER A 42 -5.81 -1.88 9.52
N ARG A 43 -5.66 -2.92 8.69
CA ARG A 43 -4.38 -3.62 8.52
C ARG A 43 -3.29 -2.72 7.95
N VAL A 44 -3.64 -1.67 7.21
CA VAL A 44 -2.64 -0.76 6.64
C VAL A 44 -1.88 -0.01 7.73
N THR A 45 -2.56 0.42 8.79
CA THR A 45 -1.98 1.27 9.84
C THR A 45 -1.55 0.50 11.09
N PHE A 46 -2.02 -0.74 11.26
CA PHE A 46 -1.77 -1.53 12.46
C PHE A 46 -1.71 -3.03 12.18
N GLN A 47 -0.78 -3.74 12.83
CA GLN A 47 -0.70 -5.20 12.83
C GLN A 47 -0.37 -5.74 14.22
N LEU A 48 -0.86 -6.93 14.54
CA LEU A 48 -0.38 -7.67 15.71
C LEU A 48 1.01 -8.25 15.45
N LYS A 49 1.78 -8.52 16.51
CA LYS A 49 3.19 -8.94 16.44
C LYS A 49 3.46 -10.12 15.48
N ALA A 50 2.57 -11.11 15.43
CA ALA A 50 2.72 -12.31 14.60
C ALA A 50 2.04 -12.20 13.21
N GLU A 51 1.50 -11.04 12.86
CA GLU A 51 0.87 -10.77 11.57
C GLU A 51 1.76 -9.92 10.68
N ARG A 52 1.48 -9.88 9.39
CA ARG A 52 2.14 -9.01 8.41
C ARG A 52 1.14 -8.01 7.84
N ASN A 53 1.63 -6.90 7.31
CA ASN A 53 0.81 -6.05 6.44
C ASN A 53 0.59 -6.75 5.08
N TYR A 54 -0.08 -6.10 4.14
CA TYR A 54 -0.34 -6.63 2.81
C TYR A 54 0.96 -6.96 2.06
N HIS A 55 0.98 -8.09 1.36
CA HIS A 55 2.20 -8.61 0.72
C HIS A 55 2.85 -7.64 -0.28
N ILE A 56 2.05 -6.78 -0.93
CA ILE A 56 2.55 -5.84 -1.94
C ILE A 56 3.65 -4.91 -1.42
N PHE A 57 3.59 -4.49 -0.16
CA PHE A 57 4.62 -3.61 0.40
C PHE A 57 6.00 -4.28 0.36
N TYR A 58 6.03 -5.56 0.71
CA TYR A 58 7.29 -6.31 0.81
C TYR A 58 7.75 -6.86 -0.54
N GLN A 59 6.81 -7.14 -1.45
CA GLN A 59 7.13 -7.38 -2.86
C GLN A 59 7.89 -6.18 -3.44
N ILE A 60 7.40 -4.95 -3.21
CA ILE A 60 8.09 -3.73 -3.67
C ILE A 60 9.47 -3.58 -3.00
N LEU A 61 9.56 -3.83 -1.68
CA LEU A 61 10.83 -3.74 -0.93
C LEU A 61 11.83 -4.86 -1.22
N SER A 62 11.43 -5.90 -1.96
CA SER A 62 12.30 -7.06 -2.29
C SER A 62 13.54 -6.70 -3.11
N ASN A 63 13.59 -5.48 -3.66
CA ASN A 63 14.65 -4.97 -4.54
C ASN A 63 14.81 -5.79 -5.84
N GLN A 64 13.81 -6.58 -6.21
CA GLN A 64 13.81 -7.31 -7.48
C GLN A 64 13.67 -6.38 -8.69
N LYS A 65 13.03 -5.22 -8.49
CA LYS A 65 12.97 -4.10 -9.43
C LYS A 65 13.55 -2.84 -8.76
N PRO A 66 14.87 -2.65 -8.73
CA PRO A 66 15.52 -1.56 -8.00
C PRO A 66 15.03 -0.17 -8.40
N GLU A 67 14.61 0.00 -9.66
CA GLU A 67 14.05 1.25 -10.17
C GLU A 67 12.76 1.68 -9.43
N LEU A 68 12.04 0.73 -8.81
CA LEU A 68 10.88 1.07 -7.97
C LEU A 68 11.31 1.74 -6.66
N LEU A 69 12.46 1.38 -6.09
CA LEU A 69 12.92 2.00 -4.84
C LEU A 69 13.23 3.48 -5.07
N ASP A 70 13.94 3.79 -6.16
CA ASP A 70 14.26 5.16 -6.56
C ASP A 70 12.99 5.95 -6.92
N LEU A 71 12.11 5.36 -7.72
CA LEU A 71 10.84 5.97 -8.14
C LEU A 71 9.95 6.35 -6.95
N LEU A 72 9.94 5.51 -5.92
CA LEU A 72 9.06 5.64 -4.74
C LEU A 72 9.76 6.36 -3.57
N LEU A 73 11.02 6.76 -3.73
CA LEU A 73 11.83 7.42 -2.70
C LEU A 73 11.94 6.58 -1.42
N ILE A 74 12.07 5.26 -1.57
CA ILE A 74 12.13 4.28 -0.47
C ILE A 74 13.44 3.50 -0.48
N THR A 75 13.88 3.09 0.70
CA THR A 75 14.88 2.04 0.93
C THR A 75 14.26 0.64 0.81
N ASN A 76 15.07 -0.42 0.85
CA ASN A 76 14.61 -1.80 0.91
C ASN A 76 14.43 -2.33 2.35
N ASN A 77 14.69 -1.51 3.38
CA ASN A 77 14.56 -1.93 4.77
C ASN A 77 13.12 -1.71 5.27
N PRO A 78 12.33 -2.76 5.56
CA PRO A 78 10.95 -2.60 6.00
C PRO A 78 10.83 -1.85 7.33
N TYR A 79 11.84 -1.91 8.20
CA TYR A 79 11.85 -1.22 9.50
C TYR A 79 11.96 0.30 9.39
N ASP A 80 12.26 0.83 8.20
CA ASP A 80 12.24 2.27 7.95
C ASP A 80 10.79 2.81 7.86
N TYR A 81 9.77 1.95 7.81
CA TYR A 81 8.37 2.34 7.58
C TYR A 81 7.43 1.80 8.67
N SER A 82 6.95 2.70 9.53
CA SER A 82 6.15 2.33 10.71
C SER A 82 4.88 1.56 10.41
N TYR A 83 4.20 1.82 9.29
CA TYR A 83 2.95 1.14 8.94
C TYR A 83 3.12 -0.32 8.54
N ILE A 84 4.30 -0.77 8.14
CA ILE A 84 4.52 -2.14 7.64
C ILE A 84 5.47 -2.95 8.50
N SER A 85 5.95 -2.39 9.62
CA SER A 85 6.99 -2.99 10.46
C SER A 85 6.55 -3.29 11.90
N GLN A 86 5.26 -3.20 12.22
CA GLN A 86 4.76 -3.45 13.58
C GLN A 86 4.66 -4.94 13.91
N GLY A 87 4.48 -5.77 12.88
CA GLY A 87 4.46 -7.22 12.99
C GLY A 87 5.64 -7.87 12.26
N GLU A 88 5.38 -9.04 11.69
CA GLU A 88 6.34 -9.80 10.89
C GLU A 88 6.63 -9.08 9.58
N VAL A 89 7.90 -9.02 9.18
CA VAL A 89 8.33 -8.43 7.91
C VAL A 89 8.67 -9.47 6.84
N SER A 90 8.75 -10.74 7.22
CA SER A 90 9.02 -11.87 6.33
C SER A 90 8.07 -13.04 6.59
N VAL A 91 7.92 -13.90 5.59
CA VAL A 91 7.07 -15.10 5.64
C VAL A 91 7.82 -16.25 4.99
N ALA A 92 8.13 -17.31 5.74
CA ALA A 92 9.01 -18.38 5.25
C ALA A 92 8.48 -19.11 4.00
N SER A 93 7.16 -19.14 3.81
CA SER A 93 6.49 -19.80 2.70
C SER A 93 6.35 -18.93 1.43
N ILE A 94 6.82 -17.67 1.46
CA ILE A 94 6.63 -16.69 0.37
C ILE A 94 7.97 -16.09 -0.05
N ASN A 95 8.26 -16.08 -1.36
CA ASN A 95 9.37 -15.34 -1.94
C ASN A 95 8.88 -14.01 -2.52
N ASP A 96 9.03 -12.91 -1.79
CA ASP A 96 8.53 -11.59 -2.21
C ASP A 96 9.15 -11.09 -3.53
N SER A 97 10.36 -11.52 -3.89
CA SER A 97 11.02 -11.16 -5.16
C SER A 97 10.34 -11.81 -6.36
N GLU A 98 10.10 -13.13 -6.29
CA GLU A 98 9.40 -13.87 -7.35
C GLU A 98 7.95 -13.36 -7.48
N GLU A 99 7.29 -13.12 -6.35
CA GLU A 99 5.92 -12.60 -6.31
C GLU A 99 5.80 -11.19 -6.88
N LEU A 100 6.83 -10.33 -6.75
CA LEU A 100 6.84 -9.02 -7.40
C LEU A 100 6.82 -9.17 -8.92
N MET A 101 7.66 -10.04 -9.48
CA MET A 101 7.72 -10.26 -10.93
C MET A 101 6.41 -10.82 -11.48
N ALA A 102 5.81 -11.78 -10.76
CA ALA A 102 4.50 -12.32 -11.12
C ALA A 102 3.41 -11.24 -11.08
N THR A 103 3.42 -10.38 -10.06
CA THR A 103 2.46 -9.27 -9.91
C THR A 103 2.64 -8.20 -10.98
N ASP A 104 3.87 -7.81 -11.28
CA ASP A 104 4.18 -6.80 -12.31
C ASP A 104 3.77 -7.28 -13.71
N ASN A 105 4.07 -8.54 -14.04
CA ASN A 105 3.63 -9.16 -15.30
C ASN A 105 2.10 -9.33 -15.36
N ALA A 106 1.43 -9.58 -14.23
CA ALA A 106 -0.03 -9.70 -14.21
C ALA A 106 -0.72 -8.38 -14.62
N PHE A 107 -0.17 -7.21 -14.26
CA PHE A 107 -0.67 -5.93 -14.76
C PHE A 107 -0.59 -5.84 -16.28
N ASP A 108 0.53 -6.27 -16.87
CA ASP A 108 0.74 -6.24 -18.32
C ASP A 108 -0.24 -7.18 -19.04
N VAL A 109 -0.45 -8.39 -18.52
CA VAL A 109 -1.43 -9.36 -19.05
C VAL A 109 -2.86 -8.83 -18.98
N LEU A 110 -3.19 -8.09 -17.92
CA LEU A 110 -4.50 -7.46 -17.73
C LEU A 110 -4.69 -6.18 -18.56
N GLY A 111 -3.67 -5.74 -19.30
CA GLY A 111 -3.74 -4.60 -20.20
C GLY A 111 -3.57 -3.23 -19.54
N PHE A 112 -3.00 -3.17 -18.33
CA PHE A 112 -2.64 -1.89 -17.71
C PHE A 112 -1.50 -1.25 -18.50
N THR A 113 -1.60 0.06 -18.70
CA THR A 113 -0.50 0.86 -19.26
C THR A 113 0.66 0.97 -18.26
N SER A 114 1.85 1.30 -18.76
CA SER A 114 3.00 1.55 -17.90
C SER A 114 2.74 2.70 -16.92
N GLU A 115 2.05 3.74 -17.37
CA GLU A 115 1.67 4.89 -16.56
C GLU A 115 0.72 4.52 -15.42
N GLU A 116 -0.31 3.69 -15.70
CA GLU A 116 -1.25 3.20 -14.68
C GLU A 116 -0.54 2.31 -13.66
N LYS A 117 0.33 1.40 -14.12
CA LYS A 117 1.13 0.54 -13.24
C LYS A 117 2.03 1.38 -12.33
N THR A 118 2.73 2.37 -12.90
CA THR A 118 3.51 3.35 -12.13
C THR A 118 2.66 4.13 -11.13
N ALA A 119 1.45 4.56 -11.51
CA ALA A 119 0.56 5.26 -10.60
C ALA A 119 0.14 4.39 -9.41
N VAL A 120 -0.18 3.11 -9.63
CA VAL A 120 -0.50 2.15 -8.56
C VAL A 120 0.68 1.99 -7.60
N TYR A 121 1.90 1.86 -8.12
CA TYR A 121 3.09 1.78 -7.28
C TYR A 121 3.34 3.08 -6.50
N LYS A 122 3.18 4.25 -7.12
CA LYS A 122 3.30 5.57 -6.44
C LYS A 122 2.32 5.71 -5.28
N LEU A 123 1.05 5.34 -5.49
CA LEU A 123 0.05 5.33 -4.42
C LEU A 123 0.45 4.40 -3.27
N THR A 124 0.96 3.21 -3.60
CA THR A 124 1.40 2.22 -2.60
C THR A 124 2.62 2.71 -1.82
N GLY A 125 3.59 3.34 -2.49
CA GLY A 125 4.77 3.96 -1.88
C GLY A 125 4.40 5.13 -0.96
N ALA A 126 3.45 5.97 -1.37
CA ALA A 126 2.97 7.09 -0.57
C ALA A 126 2.39 6.64 0.78
N ILE A 127 1.71 5.49 0.83
CA ILE A 127 1.19 4.91 2.08
C ILE A 127 2.30 4.63 3.09
N MET A 128 3.46 4.14 2.64
CA MET A 128 4.59 3.89 3.53
C MET A 128 5.13 5.20 4.13
N HIS A 129 5.22 6.26 3.32
CA HIS A 129 5.63 7.59 3.78
C HIS A 129 4.61 8.23 4.73
N TYR A 130 3.30 8.05 4.50
CA TYR A 130 2.27 8.53 5.44
C TYR A 130 2.47 7.98 6.85
N GLY A 131 2.87 6.71 6.96
CA GLY A 131 3.14 6.09 8.26
C GLY A 131 4.32 6.68 9.03
N ASN A 132 5.20 7.42 8.36
CA ASN A 132 6.38 8.03 8.96
C ASN A 132 6.21 9.51 9.28
N MET A 133 5.05 10.11 8.94
CA MET A 133 4.76 11.48 9.35
C MET A 133 4.69 11.57 10.87
N LYS A 134 5.41 12.54 11.43
CA LYS A 134 5.40 12.83 12.87
C LYS A 134 4.80 14.20 13.08
N PHE A 135 4.04 14.32 14.16
CA PHE A 135 3.43 15.57 14.58
C PHE A 135 3.72 15.78 16.05
N LYS A 136 3.87 17.05 16.44
CA LYS A 136 4.05 17.47 17.82
C LYS A 136 3.07 18.57 18.15
N GLN A 137 2.82 18.75 19.44
CA GLN A 137 2.04 19.90 19.89
C GLN A 137 2.86 21.18 19.73
N LYS A 138 2.25 22.20 19.15
CA LYS A 138 2.85 23.52 19.01
C LYS A 138 3.00 24.17 20.40
N GLN A 139 4.12 24.84 20.64
CA GLN A 139 4.36 25.50 21.93
C GLN A 139 3.27 26.54 22.22
N ARG A 140 2.65 26.43 23.41
CA ARG A 140 1.61 27.34 23.93
C ARG A 140 0.26 27.29 23.21
N GLU A 141 0.05 26.31 22.32
CA GLU A 141 -1.23 26.06 21.66
C GLU A 141 -1.62 24.57 21.84
N GLU A 142 -2.90 24.24 21.72
CA GLU A 142 -3.37 22.84 21.71
C GLU A 142 -3.37 22.22 20.29
N GLN A 143 -2.84 22.96 19.30
CA GLN A 143 -2.78 22.52 17.91
C GLN A 143 -1.53 21.67 17.63
N ALA A 144 -1.66 20.72 16.71
CA ALA A 144 -0.54 19.95 16.20
C ALA A 144 0.18 20.72 15.07
N GLU A 145 1.50 20.52 14.97
CA GLU A 145 2.35 20.91 13.86
C GLU A 145 3.22 19.72 13.43
N ALA A 146 3.71 19.73 12.18
CA ALA A 146 4.60 18.69 11.69
C ALA A 146 5.94 18.71 12.46
N ASP A 147 6.40 17.54 12.89
CA ASP A 147 7.72 17.35 13.51
C ASP A 147 8.72 16.84 12.46
N GLY A 148 9.12 17.76 11.58
CA GLY A 148 9.83 17.45 10.33
C GLY A 148 8.88 17.17 9.17
N THR A 149 9.33 17.43 7.95
CA THR A 149 8.48 17.37 6.74
C THR A 149 8.90 16.32 5.73
N GLU A 150 10.03 15.65 5.90
CA GLU A 150 10.59 14.74 4.86
C GLU A 150 9.57 13.68 4.38
N ALA A 151 8.89 13.01 5.31
CA ALA A 151 7.86 12.02 4.96
C ALA A 151 6.64 12.64 4.28
N ALA A 152 6.27 13.87 4.67
CA ALA A 152 5.20 14.62 4.02
C ALA A 152 5.58 15.07 2.61
N ASP A 153 6.83 15.51 2.42
CA ASP A 153 7.35 15.93 1.12
C ASP A 153 7.42 14.76 0.15
N LYS A 154 7.91 13.59 0.60
CA LYS A 154 7.95 12.37 -0.22
C LYS A 154 6.56 11.88 -0.59
N SER A 155 5.63 11.79 0.37
CA SER A 155 4.25 11.38 0.08
C SER A 155 3.53 12.37 -0.84
N ALA A 156 3.67 13.68 -0.62
CA ALA A 156 3.09 14.71 -1.48
C ALA A 156 3.64 14.64 -2.91
N TYR A 157 4.95 14.44 -3.08
CA TYR A 157 5.58 14.26 -4.38
C TYR A 157 4.99 13.07 -5.16
N LEU A 158 4.86 11.92 -4.51
CA LEU A 158 4.29 10.72 -5.14
C LEU A 158 2.81 10.89 -5.52
N MET A 159 2.07 11.69 -4.76
CA MET A 159 0.65 11.97 -4.97
C MET A 159 0.40 13.14 -5.93
N GLY A 160 1.44 13.87 -6.34
CA GLY A 160 1.30 15.09 -7.14
C GLY A 160 0.62 16.25 -6.39
N LEU A 161 0.84 16.36 -5.09
CA LEU A 161 0.25 17.36 -4.21
C LEU A 161 1.28 18.37 -3.70
N ASN A 162 0.81 19.52 -3.22
CA ASN A 162 1.65 20.45 -2.47
C ASN A 162 1.79 19.97 -1.02
N SER A 163 3.02 19.84 -0.53
CA SER A 163 3.31 19.33 0.82
C SER A 163 2.77 20.24 1.93
N ALA A 164 2.87 21.57 1.78
CA ALA A 164 2.35 22.51 2.77
C ALA A 164 0.82 22.44 2.87
N ASP A 165 0.14 22.29 1.74
CA ASP A 165 -1.32 22.10 1.71
C ASP A 165 -1.74 20.75 2.32
N LEU A 166 -0.97 19.69 2.09
CA LEU A 166 -1.18 18.39 2.71
C LEU A 166 -1.08 18.49 4.24
N ILE A 167 0.00 19.05 4.76
CA ILE A 167 0.20 19.24 6.21
C ILE A 167 -0.91 20.10 6.80
N LYS A 168 -1.24 21.22 6.15
CA LYS A 168 -2.33 22.11 6.56
C LYS A 168 -3.67 21.39 6.59
N GLY A 169 -3.96 20.58 5.58
CA GLY A 169 -5.21 19.79 5.51
C GLY A 169 -5.33 18.77 6.63
N LEU A 170 -4.20 18.18 7.07
CA LEU A 170 -4.15 17.23 8.18
C LEU A 170 -4.27 17.92 9.55
N CYS A 171 -3.57 19.04 9.77
CA CYS A 171 -3.58 19.75 11.05
C CYS A 171 -4.81 20.65 11.24
N HIS A 172 -5.38 21.17 10.15
CA HIS A 172 -6.49 22.13 10.18
C HIS A 172 -7.59 21.73 9.17
N PRO A 173 -8.27 20.59 9.37
CA PRO A 173 -9.32 20.13 8.47
C PRO A 173 -10.49 21.11 8.48
N ARG A 174 -11.02 21.43 7.30
CA ARG A 174 -12.23 22.25 7.17
C ARG A 174 -13.47 21.39 7.40
N VAL A 175 -14.13 21.60 8.53
CA VAL A 175 -15.42 20.96 8.82
C VAL A 175 -16.53 21.86 8.30
N LYS A 176 -17.30 21.36 7.34
CA LYS A 176 -18.52 22.04 6.89
C LYS A 176 -19.61 21.79 7.93
N VAL A 177 -19.96 22.85 8.66
CA VAL A 177 -21.09 22.90 9.61
C VAL A 177 -22.34 23.33 8.87
#